data_AF-A0A7Y6E2C1-F1
#
_entry.id   AF-A0A7Y6E2C1-F1
#
_cell.length_a   1.000
_cell.length_b   1.000
_cell.length_c   1.000
_cell.angle_alpha   90.00
_cell.angle_beta   90.00
_cell.angle_gamma   90.00
#
_symmetry.space_group_name_H-M   'P 1'
#
loop_
_entity.id
_entity.type
_entity.pdbx_description
1 polymer ?
#
loop_
_entity_poly.entity_id
_entity_poly.type
_entity_poly.pdbx_seq_one_letter_code
_entity_poly.pdbx_strand_id
1 'polypeptide(L)'
;MTGVYPAMDRDSTPWWSALARHELMFQRCGECATWRWPARAMCNVCGSFGWGWFRSAGRGEVVSWIVNHHAFLPGFDAPYAVVSVRMDEQPDLVLLGAYAGPPDDPALVIGARVVAAYDEVPGDPPAGLLRWLPEPLLDGKIQSDD
;
A
#
# COMPACT_ATOMS: atom_id res chain seq x y z
N MET A 1 22.94 -1.90 -15.30
CA MET A 1 22.01 -2.00 -14.16
C MET A 1 20.80 -2.78 -14.63
N THR A 2 20.69 -4.05 -14.23
CA THR A 2 19.63 -4.95 -14.70
C THR A 2 18.67 -5.20 -13.55
N GLY A 3 17.82 -4.22 -13.25
CA GLY A 3 16.74 -4.33 -12.26
C GLY A 3 15.39 -4.22 -12.97
N VAL A 4 14.38 -4.93 -12.44
CA VAL A 4 12.99 -4.77 -12.90
C VAL A 4 12.39 -3.63 -12.09
N TYR A 5 12.08 -2.53 -12.76
CA TYR A 5 11.54 -1.33 -12.14
C TYR A 5 10.10 -1.08 -12.59
N PRO A 6 9.29 -0.39 -11.77
CA PRO A 6 7.96 0.00 -12.18
C PRO A 6 7.97 0.82 -13.47
N ALA A 7 7.16 0.42 -14.45
CA ALA A 7 6.90 1.23 -15.62
C ALA A 7 5.94 2.36 -15.24
N MET A 8 6.47 3.59 -15.17
CA MET A 8 5.69 4.78 -14.87
C MET A 8 5.03 5.29 -16.15
N ASP A 9 3.72 5.50 -16.12
CA ASP A 9 2.96 6.17 -17.17
C ASP A 9 2.44 7.53 -16.69
N ARG A 10 1.73 8.26 -17.57
CA ARG A 10 1.17 9.57 -17.26
C ARG A 10 0.32 9.57 -15.98
N ASP A 11 -0.47 8.52 -15.75
CA ASP A 11 -1.45 8.49 -14.66
C ASP A 11 -0.81 8.02 -13.34
N SER A 12 0.19 7.15 -13.40
CA SER A 12 0.89 6.57 -12.24
C SER A 12 2.15 7.32 -11.80
N THR A 13 2.76 8.13 -12.66
CA THR A 13 3.98 8.91 -12.33
C THR A 13 3.88 9.70 -11.02
N PRO A 14 2.77 10.40 -10.71
CA PRO A 14 2.66 11.14 -9.46
C PRO A 14 2.69 10.22 -8.22
N TRP A 15 2.13 9.02 -8.33
CA TRP A 15 2.13 8.04 -7.25
C TRP A 15 3.52 7.48 -7.00
N TRP A 16 4.22 7.03 -8.05
CA TRP A 16 5.59 6.53 -7.94
C TRP A 16 6.55 7.61 -7.41
N SER A 17 6.39 8.85 -7.88
CA SER A 17 7.18 9.99 -7.38
C SER A 17 6.93 10.26 -5.90
N ALA A 18 5.71 10.06 -5.41
CA ALA A 18 5.37 10.21 -3.99
C ALA A 18 5.93 9.07 -3.15
N LEU A 19 5.86 7.82 -3.64
CA LEU A 19 6.49 6.70 -2.95
C LEU A 19 8.01 6.87 -2.80
N ALA A 20 8.69 7.41 -3.82
CA ALA A 20 10.10 7.77 -3.73
C ALA A 20 10.42 8.83 -2.66
N ARG A 21 9.41 9.54 -2.15
CA ARG A 21 9.51 10.47 -0.99
C ARG A 21 8.89 9.90 0.28
N HIS A 22 8.59 8.60 0.31
CA HIS A 22 7.93 7.92 1.42
C HIS A 22 6.53 8.48 1.75
N GLU A 23 5.81 8.90 0.71
CA GLU A 23 4.45 9.43 0.80
C GLU A 23 3.47 8.50 0.05
N LEU A 24 2.52 7.90 0.79
CA LEU A 24 1.39 7.21 0.18
C LEU A 24 0.33 8.23 -0.20
N MET A 25 0.02 8.29 -1.49
CA MET A 25 -0.95 9.21 -2.07
C MET A 25 -2.04 8.41 -2.80
N PHE A 26 -3.24 8.95 -2.84
CA PHE A 26 -4.33 8.41 -3.65
C PHE A 26 -5.00 9.54 -4.43
N GLN A 27 -5.60 9.19 -5.57
CA GLN A 27 -6.48 10.14 -6.25
C GLN A 27 -7.79 10.25 -5.46
N ARG A 28 -8.37 11.45 -5.39
CA ARG A 28 -9.72 11.67 -4.87
C ARG A 28 -10.50 12.53 -5.86
N CYS A 29 -11.72 12.11 -6.19
CA CYS A 29 -12.59 12.84 -7.11
C CYS A 29 -13.03 14.18 -6.49
N GLY A 30 -12.99 15.26 -7.27
CA GLY A 30 -13.44 16.59 -6.85
C GLY A 30 -14.97 16.73 -6.83
N GLU A 31 -15.70 15.83 -7.49
CA GLU A 31 -17.16 15.87 -7.56
C GLU A 31 -17.83 14.90 -6.57
N CYS A 32 -17.52 13.60 -6.66
CA CYS A 32 -18.15 12.60 -5.78
C CYS A 32 -17.32 12.23 -4.54
N ALA A 33 -16.15 12.85 -4.36
CA ALA A 33 -15.26 12.63 -3.22
C ALA A 33 -14.68 11.21 -3.03
N THR A 34 -14.98 10.26 -3.93
CA THR A 34 -14.42 8.90 -3.93
C THR A 34 -12.89 8.92 -4.06
N TRP A 35 -12.22 8.19 -3.16
CA TRP A 35 -10.80 7.87 -3.30
C TRP A 35 -10.60 6.78 -4.35
N ARG A 36 -9.45 6.73 -5.00
CA ARG A 36 -9.24 5.85 -6.16
C ARG A 36 -7.85 5.26 -6.17
N TRP A 37 -7.83 3.96 -6.36
CA TRP A 37 -6.66 3.16 -6.68
C TRP A 37 -7.07 1.99 -7.59
N PRO A 38 -6.27 1.62 -8.62
CA PRO A 38 -5.08 2.31 -9.11
C PRO A 38 -5.40 3.69 -9.71
N ALA A 39 -4.36 4.47 -9.98
CA ALA A 39 -4.48 5.77 -10.62
C ALA A 39 -5.14 5.66 -12.00
N ARG A 40 -6.08 6.56 -12.31
CA ARG A 40 -6.82 6.59 -13.59
C ARG A 40 -7.16 8.03 -14.00
N ALA A 41 -7.20 8.28 -15.31
CA ALA A 41 -7.59 9.57 -15.88
C ALA A 41 -9.00 10.06 -15.50
N MET A 42 -9.93 9.15 -15.18
CA MET A 42 -11.35 9.45 -14.95
C MET A 42 -11.88 8.72 -13.72
N CYS A 43 -12.85 9.32 -13.01
CA CYS A 43 -13.51 8.69 -11.88
C CYS A 43 -14.32 7.47 -12.32
N ASN A 44 -14.10 6.32 -11.67
CA ASN A 44 -14.82 5.08 -11.92
C ASN A 44 -16.25 5.07 -11.36
N VAL A 45 -16.61 6.06 -10.54
CA VAL A 45 -17.94 6.17 -9.93
C VAL A 45 -18.83 7.14 -10.72
N CYS A 46 -18.39 8.38 -10.94
CA CYS A 46 -19.21 9.41 -11.60
C CYS A 46 -18.78 9.80 -13.02
N GLY A 47 -17.63 9.30 -13.51
CA GLY A 47 -17.10 9.68 -14.83
C GLY A 47 -16.44 11.06 -14.91
N SER A 48 -16.28 11.77 -13.79
CA SER A 48 -15.60 13.08 -13.78
C SER A 48 -14.11 12.97 -14.08
N PHE A 49 -13.58 13.98 -14.78
CA PHE A 49 -12.14 14.24 -14.96
C PHE A 49 -11.58 15.19 -13.90
N GLY A 50 -12.43 15.77 -13.05
CA GLY A 50 -12.03 16.63 -11.94
C GLY A 50 -11.59 15.80 -10.73
N TRP A 51 -10.29 15.78 -10.46
CA TRP A 51 -9.71 15.08 -9.32
C TRP A 51 -8.36 15.65 -8.90
N GLY A 52 -7.93 15.31 -7.68
CA GLY A 52 -6.60 15.67 -7.15
C GLY A 52 -5.93 14.50 -6.46
N TRP A 53 -4.66 14.68 -6.08
CA TRP A 53 -3.89 13.75 -5.27
C TRP A 53 -3.91 14.17 -3.80
N PHE A 54 -4.21 13.23 -2.92
CA PHE A 54 -4.31 13.47 -1.49
C PHE A 54 -3.49 12.45 -0.72
N ARG A 55 -2.84 12.90 0.35
CA ARG A 55 -2.01 12.05 1.21
C ARG A 55 -2.89 11.14 2.05
N SER A 56 -2.52 9.86 2.08
CA SER A 56 -3.08 8.88 2.99
C SER A 56 -2.37 8.91 4.33
N ALA A 57 -3.09 8.52 5.39
CA ALA A 57 -2.47 8.24 6.68
C ALA A 57 -1.59 6.97 6.64
N GLY A 58 -1.71 6.16 5.57
CA GLY A 58 -0.94 4.94 5.37
C GLY A 58 -1.37 3.82 6.31
N ARG A 59 -2.64 3.78 6.73
CA ARG A 59 -3.15 2.81 7.70
C ARG A 59 -4.26 1.98 7.07
N GLY A 60 -4.30 0.70 7.40
CA GLY A 60 -5.32 -0.18 6.89
C GLY A 60 -5.37 -1.54 7.57
N GLU A 61 -6.23 -2.40 7.02
CA GLU A 61 -6.53 -3.74 7.51
C GLU A 61 -6.24 -4.78 6.44
N VAL A 62 -5.56 -5.87 6.81
CA VAL A 62 -5.34 -7.00 5.91
C VAL A 62 -6.67 -7.70 5.63
N VAL A 63 -7.07 -7.74 4.35
CA VAL A 63 -8.28 -8.45 3.92
C VAL A 63 -8.00 -9.83 3.33
N SER A 64 -6.77 -10.06 2.85
CA SER A 64 -6.29 -11.33 2.30
C SER A 64 -4.77 -11.27 2.12
N TRP A 65 -4.11 -12.43 2.03
CA TRP A 65 -2.70 -12.52 1.65
C TRP A 65 -2.41 -13.79 0.85
N ILE A 66 -1.27 -13.78 0.18
CA ILE A 66 -0.65 -14.96 -0.42
C ILE A 66 0.77 -15.12 0.11
N VAL A 67 1.26 -16.36 0.18
CA VAL A 67 2.68 -16.65 0.43
C VAL A 67 3.29 -17.20 -0.85
N ASN A 68 4.27 -16.49 -1.38
CA ASN A 68 5.06 -16.97 -2.50
C ASN A 68 6.20 -17.83 -1.97
N HIS A 69 6.19 -19.11 -2.32
CA HIS A 69 7.28 -20.05 -1.99
C HIS A 69 8.39 -20.09 -3.05
N HIS A 70 8.28 -19.26 -4.10
CA HIS A 70 9.24 -19.18 -5.20
C HIS A 70 9.58 -17.72 -5.47
N ALA A 71 10.87 -17.41 -5.65
CA ALA A 71 11.35 -16.10 -6.02
C ALA A 71 11.23 -15.89 -7.53
N PHE A 72 10.17 -15.19 -7.98
CA PHE A 72 9.93 -14.96 -9.40
C PHE A 72 10.76 -13.82 -10.01
N LEU A 73 11.30 -12.93 -9.17
CA LEU A 73 12.08 -11.77 -9.59
C LEU A 73 13.38 -11.67 -8.77
N PRO A 74 14.49 -11.19 -9.36
CA PRO A 74 15.69 -10.87 -8.61
C PRO A 74 15.41 -9.87 -7.48
N GLY A 75 16.00 -10.09 -6.32
CA GLY A 75 15.81 -9.23 -5.13
C GLY A 75 14.66 -9.63 -4.20
N PHE A 76 13.95 -10.72 -4.49
CA PHE A 76 12.94 -11.29 -3.59
C PHE A 76 13.43 -12.63 -3.05
N ASP A 77 13.54 -12.75 -1.72
CA ASP A 77 13.87 -14.02 -1.06
C ASP A 77 12.59 -14.74 -0.66
N ALA A 78 12.47 -16.02 -1.07
CA ALA A 78 11.33 -16.86 -0.72
C ALA A 78 11.57 -17.64 0.59
N PRO A 79 10.53 -17.90 1.40
CA PRO A 79 9.14 -17.47 1.22
C PRO A 79 8.90 -16.01 1.62
N TYR A 80 7.97 -15.34 0.94
CA TYR A 80 7.51 -13.99 1.30
C TYR A 80 6.00 -13.83 1.12
N ALA A 81 5.39 -12.95 1.93
CA ALA A 81 3.97 -12.67 1.85
C ALA A 81 3.67 -11.36 1.09
N VAL A 82 2.60 -11.39 0.28
CA VAL A 82 2.00 -10.20 -0.33
C VAL A 82 0.59 -10.07 0.22
N VAL A 83 0.27 -8.90 0.75
CA VAL A 83 -1.01 -8.61 1.41
C VAL A 83 -1.87 -7.68 0.56
N SER A 84 -3.18 -7.91 0.63
CA SER A 84 -4.21 -6.96 0.21
C SER A 84 -4.68 -6.20 1.44
N VAL A 85 -4.54 -4.87 1.42
CA VAL A 85 -4.86 -4.00 2.56
C VAL A 85 -6.01 -3.09 2.19
N ARG A 86 -7.11 -3.17 2.93
CA ARG A 86 -8.18 -2.18 2.87
C ARG A 86 -7.74 -0.95 3.65
N MET A 87 -7.71 0.19 2.97
CA MET A 87 -7.29 1.46 3.53
C MET A 87 -8.40 2.07 4.39
N ASP A 88 -8.02 2.80 5.45
CA ASP A 88 -8.98 3.45 6.35
C ASP A 88 -9.79 4.57 5.66
N GLU A 89 -9.28 5.14 4.57
CA GLU A 89 -9.92 6.24 3.85
C GLU A 89 -11.26 5.86 3.21
N GLN A 90 -11.43 4.60 2.77
CA GLN A 90 -12.72 4.08 2.29
C GLN A 90 -12.75 2.54 2.18
N PRO A 91 -13.93 1.90 2.29
CA PRO A 91 -14.04 0.43 2.34
C PRO A 91 -13.61 -0.33 1.07
N ASP A 92 -13.69 0.31 -0.10
CA ASP A 92 -13.38 -0.25 -1.41
C ASP A 92 -11.97 0.11 -1.92
N LEU A 93 -11.19 0.84 -1.12
CA LEU A 93 -9.79 1.15 -1.44
C LEU A 93 -8.90 0.03 -0.93
N VAL A 94 -8.53 -0.87 -1.84
CA VAL A 94 -7.65 -2.00 -1.52
C VAL A 94 -6.32 -1.83 -2.27
N LEU A 95 -5.22 -1.87 -1.53
CA LEU A 95 -3.86 -1.75 -2.04
C LEU A 95 -3.05 -3.01 -1.76
N LEU A 96 -2.28 -3.44 -2.75
CA LEU A 96 -1.37 -4.59 -2.64
C LEU A 96 0.02 -4.10 -2.22
N GLY A 97 0.72 -4.89 -1.41
CA GLY A 97 2.12 -4.63 -1.08
C GLY A 97 2.78 -5.81 -0.37
N ALA A 98 4.11 -5.79 -0.29
CA ALA A 98 4.85 -6.81 0.43
C ALA A 98 4.62 -6.65 1.95
N TYR A 99 4.41 -7.77 2.64
CA TYR A 99 4.43 -7.76 4.10
C TYR A 99 5.87 -7.61 4.61
N ALA A 100 6.04 -6.84 5.67
CA ALA A 100 7.36 -6.59 6.25
C ALA A 100 7.79 -7.62 7.30
N GLY A 101 6.87 -8.45 7.80
CA GLY A 101 7.17 -9.58 8.69
C GLY A 101 7.41 -10.89 7.95
N PRO A 102 7.72 -11.98 8.70
CA PRO A 102 7.86 -13.31 8.12
C PRO A 102 6.50 -13.81 7.58
N PRO A 103 6.48 -14.68 6.55
CA PRO A 103 5.23 -15.16 5.96
C PRO A 103 4.40 -16.08 6.87
N ASP A 104 5.01 -16.66 7.90
CA ASP A 104 4.38 -17.46 8.95
C ASP A 104 4.15 -16.67 10.26
N ASP A 105 4.18 -15.33 10.19
CA ASP A 105 3.87 -14.46 11.33
C ASP A 105 2.45 -14.77 11.86
N PRO A 106 2.30 -15.18 13.14
CA PRO A 106 0.99 -15.43 13.72
C PRO A 106 0.10 -14.19 13.81
N ALA A 107 0.67 -12.98 13.72
CA ALA A 107 -0.08 -11.72 13.63
C ALA A 107 -0.63 -11.46 12.23
N LEU A 108 -0.16 -12.17 11.19
CA LEU A 108 -0.68 -12.06 9.83
C LEU A 108 -2.00 -12.84 9.70
N VAL A 109 -3.08 -12.20 10.13
CA VAL A 109 -4.45 -12.70 10.04
C VAL A 109 -5.35 -11.73 9.29
N ILE A 110 -6.51 -12.19 8.82
CA ILE A 110 -7.55 -11.29 8.29
C ILE A 110 -7.99 -10.37 9.44
N GLY A 111 -8.05 -9.07 9.19
CA GLY A 111 -8.34 -8.08 10.23
C GLY A 111 -7.09 -7.47 10.88
N ALA A 112 -5.90 -8.00 10.62
CA ALA A 112 -4.67 -7.46 11.17
C ALA A 112 -4.44 -6.02 10.71
N ARG A 113 -4.06 -5.15 11.64
CA ARG A 113 -3.76 -3.75 11.38
C ARG A 113 -2.34 -3.59 10.85
N VAL A 114 -2.18 -2.77 9.83
CA VAL A 114 -0.89 -2.51 9.21
C VAL A 114 -0.71 -1.03 8.89
N VAL A 115 0.56 -0.63 8.81
CA VAL A 115 0.97 0.71 8.40
C VAL A 115 1.95 0.66 7.23
N ALA A 116 1.86 1.65 6.35
CA ALA A 116 2.72 1.80 5.20
C ALA A 116 4.16 2.08 5.63
N ALA A 117 5.09 1.36 5.04
CA ALA A 117 6.52 1.57 5.09
C ALA A 117 7.11 1.54 3.68
N TYR A 118 8.36 1.94 3.53
CA TYR A 118 8.99 2.12 2.22
C TYR A 118 10.41 1.59 2.26
N ASP A 119 10.72 0.72 1.31
CA ASP A 119 12.10 0.31 1.02
C ASP A 119 12.62 1.18 -0.13
N GLU A 120 13.87 1.63 -0.02
CA GLU A 120 14.56 2.25 -1.14
C GLU A 120 15.06 1.16 -2.10
N VAL A 121 14.62 1.22 -3.35
CA VAL A 121 15.11 0.33 -4.40
C VAL A 121 16.05 1.13 -5.30
N PRO A 122 17.28 0.63 -5.56
CA PRO A 122 18.18 1.25 -6.52
C PRO A 122 17.47 1.43 -7.86
N GLY A 123 17.56 2.59 -8.50
CA GLY A 123 16.87 2.89 -9.75
C GLY A 123 17.27 4.27 -10.28
N ASP A 124 16.92 4.58 -11.52
CA ASP A 124 17.07 5.91 -12.10
C ASP A 124 15.73 6.39 -12.69
N PRO A 125 14.94 7.20 -11.95
CA PRO A 125 15.20 7.66 -10.57
C PRO A 125 15.01 6.55 -9.51
N PRO A 126 15.54 6.72 -8.28
CA PRO A 126 15.27 5.81 -7.17
C PRO A 126 13.77 5.71 -6.90
N ALA A 127 13.28 4.50 -6.62
CA ALA A 127 11.88 4.25 -6.33
C ALA A 127 11.73 3.80 -4.87
N GLY A 128 10.74 4.37 -4.17
CA GLY A 128 10.27 3.81 -2.92
C GLY A 128 9.30 2.67 -3.21
N LEU A 129 9.55 1.48 -2.66
CA LEU A 129 8.65 0.35 -2.76
C LEU A 129 7.84 0.22 -1.46
N LEU A 130 6.51 0.22 -1.61
CA LEU A 130 5.59 0.09 -0.49
C LEU A 130 5.68 -1.29 0.17
N ARG A 131 5.74 -1.28 1.50
CA ARG A 131 5.58 -2.44 2.37
C ARG A 131 4.56 -2.17 3.46
N TRP A 132 4.06 -3.25 4.06
CA TRP A 132 3.11 -3.21 5.16
C TRP A 132 3.76 -3.75 6.42
N LEU A 133 3.99 -2.88 7.38
CA LEU A 133 4.41 -3.26 8.72
C LEU A 133 3.18 -3.67 9.52
N PRO A 134 3.22 -4.78 10.27
CA PRO A 134 2.21 -5.03 11.28
C PRO A 134 2.22 -3.87 12.27
N GLU A 135 1.05 -3.28 12.48
CA GLU A 135 0.87 -2.44 13.64
C GLU A 135 0.76 -3.39 14.84
N PRO A 136 1.58 -3.22 15.90
CA PRO A 136 1.35 -3.98 17.12
C PRO A 136 -0.11 -3.78 17.50
N LEU A 137 -0.85 -4.87 17.69
CA LEU A 137 -2.15 -4.80 18.33
C LEU A 137 -1.92 -3.99 19.60
N LEU A 138 -2.56 -2.83 19.71
CA LEU A 138 -2.66 -2.12 20.98
C LEU A 138 -3.49 -3.05 21.88
N ASP A 139 -2.82 -4.02 22.48
CA ASP A 139 -3.43 -4.92 23.44
C ASP A 139 -3.99 -4.06 24.57
N GLY A 140 -5.29 -4.21 24.79
CA GLY A 140 -6.09 -3.35 25.64
C GLY A 140 -5.53 -3.24 27.05
N LYS A 141 -5.09 -2.04 27.41
CA LYS A 141 -5.06 -1.55 28.78
C LYS A 141 -5.71 -0.17 28.84
N ILE A 142 -7.04 -0.16 28.88
CA ILE A 142 -7.75 0.79 29.73
C ILE A 142 -7.91 0.07 31.06
N GLN A 143 -6.89 0.18 31.91
CA GLN A 143 -7.04 -0.10 33.32
C GLN A 143 -7.74 1.13 33.88
N SER A 144 -9.01 0.96 34.26
CA SER A 144 -9.75 1.91 35.07
C SER A 144 -9.17 1.86 36.47
N ASP A 145 -8.66 3.00 36.94
CA ASP A 145 -8.38 3.21 38.36
C ASP A 145 -9.54 4.05 38.91
N ASP A 146 -10.45 3.37 39.60
CA ASP A 146 -11.26 3.88 40.73
C ASP A 146 -10.75 3.17 42.00
#